data_AF-A0A1A6H1K3-F1
#
_entry.id   AF-A0A1A6H1K3-F1
#
_cell.length_a   1.000
_cell.length_b   1.000
_cell.length_c   1.000
_cell.angle_alpha   90.00
_cell.angle_beta   90.00
_cell.angle_gamma   90.00
#
_symmetry.space_group_name_H-M   'P 1'
#
loop_
_entity.id
_entity.type
_entity.pdbx_description
1 polymer ?
#
loop_
_entity_poly.entity_id
_entity_poly.type
_entity_poly.pdbx_seq_one_letter_code
_entity_poly.pdbx_strand_id
1 'polypeptide(L)'
;VDKCVRCPEDQYANREQGQCIHKAVIFLNYEDPLGMALASMALCFSAFTAAILGVFVKHHDTPIVKANNRNLSYILLISIICCFLCSLLFIGHPNSATCILQQITFGVAFTVAVSTVLAKTVTVLLAFTVTAPGKKT
;
A
#
# COMPACT_ATOMS: atom_id res chain seq x y z
N VAL A 1 54.35 -5.29 -9.66
CA VAL A 1 53.34 -5.42 -8.59
C VAL A 1 52.01 -5.03 -9.20
N ASP A 2 51.24 -6.01 -9.67
CA ASP A 2 49.87 -5.77 -10.14
C ASP A 2 49.00 -5.51 -8.92
N LYS A 3 48.60 -4.24 -8.75
CA LYS A 3 47.71 -3.82 -7.67
C LYS A 3 46.27 -3.86 -8.18
N CYS A 4 45.51 -4.87 -7.79
CA CYS A 4 44.06 -4.84 -7.96
C CYS A 4 43.46 -3.75 -7.05
N VAL A 5 42.66 -2.86 -7.64
CA VAL A 5 41.90 -1.83 -6.92
C VAL A 5 40.44 -2.25 -6.83
N ARG A 6 39.81 -1.99 -5.68
CA ARG A 6 38.39 -2.29 -5.49
C ARG A 6 37.55 -1.23 -6.21
N CYS A 7 36.53 -1.67 -6.95
CA CYS A 7 35.59 -0.76 -7.59
C CYS A 7 34.80 0.06 -6.55
N PRO A 8 34.33 1.27 -6.90
CA PRO A 8 33.40 2.05 -6.09
C PRO A 8 32.12 1.29 -5.74
N GLU A 9 31.47 1.65 -4.63
CA GLU A 9 30.27 0.95 -4.09
C GLU A 9 29.09 0.88 -5.07
N ASP A 10 29.00 1.79 -6.03
CA ASP A 10 27.96 1.86 -7.07
C ASP A 10 28.27 1.01 -8.32
N GLN A 11 29.42 0.33 -8.34
CA GLN A 11 29.92 -0.40 -9.50
C GLN A 11 30.30 -1.84 -9.15
N TYR A 12 30.29 -2.72 -10.14
CA TYR A 12 30.79 -4.09 -10.08
C TYR A 12 31.90 -4.29 -11.10
N ALA A 13 32.87 -5.15 -10.81
CA ALA A 13 33.91 -5.47 -11.79
C ALA A 13 33.31 -6.27 -12.96
N ASN A 14 33.70 -5.96 -14.18
CA ASN A 14 33.35 -6.74 -15.37
C ASN A 14 33.94 -8.17 -15.27
N ARG A 15 33.43 -9.12 -16.07
CA ARG A 15 33.88 -10.52 -16.09
C ARG A 15 35.38 -10.68 -16.28
N GLU A 16 35.99 -9.82 -17.08
CA GLU A 16 37.45 -9.82 -17.33
C GLU A 16 38.24 -9.03 -16.27
N GLN A 17 37.55 -8.52 -15.24
CA GLN A 17 38.11 -7.75 -14.11
C GLN A 17 38.93 -6.51 -14.49
N GLY A 18 38.92 -6.11 -15.77
CA GLY A 18 39.66 -4.95 -16.28
C GLY A 18 38.95 -3.61 -16.16
N GLN A 19 37.63 -3.60 -15.89
CA GLN A 19 36.82 -2.39 -15.81
C GLN A 19 35.72 -2.51 -14.76
N CYS A 20 35.35 -1.39 -14.13
CA CYS A 20 34.19 -1.29 -13.25
C CYS A 20 32.97 -0.81 -14.06
N ILE A 21 31.83 -1.46 -13.86
CA ILE A 21 30.56 -1.22 -14.55
C ILE A 21 29.45 -0.91 -13.55
N HIS A 22 28.59 0.05 -13.87
CA HIS A 22 27.53 0.49 -12.95
C HIS A 22 26.51 -0.61 -12.66
N LYS A 23 26.15 -0.76 -11.38
CA LYS A 23 25.09 -1.68 -10.94
C LYS A 23 23.78 -1.36 -11.68
N ALA A 24 23.22 -2.37 -12.34
CA ALA A 24 21.91 -2.24 -12.98
C ALA A 24 20.82 -2.04 -11.91
N VAL A 25 19.90 -1.13 -12.16
CA VAL A 25 18.77 -0.87 -11.26
C VAL A 25 17.70 -1.93 -11.54
N ILE A 26 17.45 -2.80 -10.57
CA ILE A 26 16.39 -3.80 -10.65
C ILE A 26 15.09 -3.13 -10.22
N PHE A 27 14.13 -3.03 -11.14
CA PHE A 27 12.79 -2.50 -10.87
C PHE A 27 11.73 -3.44 -11.46
N LEU A 28 10.51 -3.33 -10.96
CA LEU A 28 9.39 -4.10 -11.47
C LEU A 28 8.72 -3.31 -12.61
N ASN A 29 8.84 -3.79 -13.85
CA ASN A 29 8.29 -3.08 -15.00
C ASN A 29 6.80 -3.39 -15.20
N TYR A 30 6.04 -2.46 -15.78
CA TYR A 30 4.64 -2.69 -16.17
C TYR A 30 4.50 -3.72 -17.30
N GLU A 31 5.54 -3.85 -18.13
CA GLU A 31 5.59 -4.83 -19.21
C GLU A 31 5.87 -6.25 -18.69
N ASP A 32 6.41 -6.38 -17.47
CA ASP A 32 6.61 -7.68 -16.86
C ASP A 32 5.25 -8.28 -16.46
N PRO A 33 5.03 -9.59 -16.66
CA PRO A 33 3.74 -10.23 -16.35
C PRO A 33 3.35 -10.06 -14.87
N LEU A 34 4.36 -10.02 -13.98
CA LEU A 34 4.15 -9.84 -12.54
C LEU A 34 3.78 -8.39 -12.20
N GLY A 35 4.40 -7.40 -12.83
CA GLY A 35 4.04 -5.99 -12.67
C GLY A 35 2.63 -5.70 -13.20
N MET A 36 2.29 -6.24 -14.37
CA MET A 36 0.96 -6.13 -14.96
C MET A 36 -0.13 -6.77 -14.10
N ALA A 37 0.14 -7.96 -13.54
CA ALA A 37 -0.77 -8.64 -12.63
C ALA A 37 -0.99 -7.84 -11.33
N LEU A 38 0.07 -7.32 -10.71
CA LEU A 38 -0.06 -6.49 -9.50
C LEU A 38 -0.81 -5.19 -9.77
N ALA A 39 -0.51 -4.52 -10.89
CA ALA A 39 -1.18 -3.29 -11.28
C ALA A 39 -2.68 -3.51 -11.52
N SER A 40 -3.03 -4.57 -12.25
CA SER A 40 -4.44 -4.90 -12.52
C SER A 40 -5.19 -5.26 -11.24
N MET A 41 -4.60 -6.06 -10.34
CA MET A 41 -5.22 -6.37 -9.05
C MET A 41 -5.45 -5.11 -8.20
N ALA A 42 -4.45 -4.23 -8.10
CA ALA A 42 -4.57 -2.99 -7.33
C ALA A 42 -5.71 -2.09 -7.87
N LEU A 43 -5.81 -1.95 -9.19
CA LEU A 43 -6.90 -1.20 -9.84
C LEU A 43 -8.27 -1.85 -9.60
N CYS A 44 -8.37 -3.18 -9.73
CA CYS A 44 -9.60 -3.93 -9.48
C CYS A 44 -10.09 -3.76 -8.04
N PHE A 45 -9.20 -3.93 -7.05
CA PHE A 45 -9.57 -3.76 -5.64
C PHE A 45 -9.90 -2.31 -5.28
N SER A 46 -9.19 -1.34 -5.87
CA SER A 46 -9.53 0.07 -5.73
C SER A 46 -10.93 0.37 -6.26
N ALA A 47 -11.25 -0.09 -7.48
CA ALA A 47 -12.56 0.10 -8.10
C ALA A 47 -13.69 -0.58 -7.28
N PHE A 48 -13.46 -1.79 -6.80
CA PHE A 48 -14.40 -2.50 -5.94
C PHE A 48 -14.67 -1.74 -4.63
N THR A 49 -13.62 -1.22 -3.99
CA THR A 49 -13.75 -0.44 -2.76
C THR A 49 -14.47 0.90 -3.02
N ALA A 50 -14.20 1.55 -4.15
CA ALA A 50 -14.91 2.75 -4.57
C ALA A 50 -16.40 2.49 -4.84
N ALA A 51 -16.75 1.33 -5.42
CA ALA A 51 -18.14 0.92 -5.58
C ALA A 51 -18.85 0.74 -4.23
N ILE A 52 -18.18 0.12 -3.24
CA ILE A 52 -18.70 0.03 -1.87
C ILE A 52 -18.92 1.41 -1.27
N LEU A 53 -17.96 2.33 -1.43
CA LEU A 53 -18.11 3.72 -0.98
C LEU A 53 -19.32 4.39 -1.64
N GLY A 54 -19.50 4.22 -2.95
CA GLY A 54 -20.68 4.71 -3.67
C GLY A 54 -22.00 4.16 -3.11
N VAL A 55 -22.04 2.87 -2.77
CA VAL A 55 -23.21 2.26 -2.12
C VAL A 55 -23.46 2.88 -0.75
N PHE A 56 -22.43 3.08 0.07
CA PHE A 56 -22.53 3.72 1.38
C PHE A 56 -22.96 5.19 1.32
N VAL A 57 -22.57 5.91 0.26
CA VAL A 57 -23.02 7.29 0.00
C VAL A 57 -24.48 7.31 -0.46
N LYS A 58 -24.89 6.36 -1.30
CA LYS A 58 -26.28 6.26 -1.77
C LYS A 58 -27.24 5.81 -0.66
N HIS A 59 -26.85 4.85 0.16
CA HIS A 59 -27.67 4.24 1.22
C HIS A 59 -27.36 4.85 2.59
N HIS A 60 -27.09 6.15 2.60
CA HIS A 60 -26.54 6.79 3.78
C HIS A 60 -27.47 6.80 4.98
N ASP A 61 -28.77 6.73 4.74
CA ASP A 61 -29.83 6.68 5.75
C ASP A 61 -30.10 5.26 6.27
N THR A 62 -29.39 4.25 5.75
CA THR A 62 -29.59 2.89 6.24
C THR A 62 -29.11 2.76 7.69
N PRO A 63 -29.86 2.02 8.53
CA PRO A 63 -29.52 1.87 9.95
C PRO A 63 -28.13 1.27 10.16
N ILE A 64 -27.61 0.51 9.18
CA ILE A 64 -26.24 -0.04 9.19
C ILE A 64 -25.18 1.06 9.11
N VAL A 65 -25.33 2.03 8.18
CA VAL A 65 -24.39 3.16 7.98
C VAL A 65 -24.53 4.22 9.07
N LYS A 66 -25.65 4.24 9.79
CA LYS A 66 -25.89 5.14 10.92
C LYS A 66 -25.40 4.54 12.25
N ALA A 67 -25.50 3.22 12.41
CA ALA A 67 -25.00 2.49 13.58
C ALA A 67 -23.47 2.43 13.60
N ASN A 68 -22.84 2.33 12.42
CA ASN A 68 -21.43 2.57 12.26
C ASN A 68 -21.22 4.09 12.07
N ASN A 69 -20.22 4.71 12.69
CA ASN A 69 -20.03 6.16 12.52
C ASN A 69 -19.75 6.47 11.03
N ARG A 70 -20.68 7.19 10.39
CA ARG A 70 -20.67 7.45 8.93
C ARG A 70 -19.37 8.12 8.46
N ASN A 71 -18.84 9.04 9.25
CA ASN A 71 -17.56 9.71 8.96
C ASN A 71 -16.39 8.72 9.03
N LEU A 72 -16.36 7.84 10.05
CA LEU A 72 -15.30 6.83 10.18
C LEU A 72 -15.35 5.82 9.01
N SER A 73 -16.55 5.38 8.62
CA SER A 73 -16.72 4.45 7.49
C SER A 73 -16.22 5.07 6.17
N TYR A 74 -16.51 6.35 5.91
CA TYR A 74 -15.99 7.05 4.74
C TYR A 74 -14.47 7.22 4.78
N ILE A 75 -13.91 7.67 5.91
CA ILE A 75 -12.46 7.81 6.08
C ILE A 75 -11.75 6.47 5.85
N LEU A 76 -12.32 5.38 6.37
CA LEU A 76 -11.76 4.04 6.21
C LEU A 76 -11.76 3.59 4.75
N LEU A 77 -12.88 3.70 4.06
CA LEU A 77 -12.99 3.30 2.65
C LEU A 77 -12.07 4.15 1.75
N ILE A 78 -11.98 5.46 1.99
CA ILE A 78 -11.07 6.35 1.27
C ILE A 78 -9.60 5.95 1.52
N SER A 79 -9.25 5.65 2.77
CA SER A 79 -7.89 5.21 3.12
C SER A 79 -7.50 3.92 2.39
N ILE A 80 -8.42 2.96 2.29
CA ILE A 80 -8.19 1.69 1.57
C ILE A 80 -7.98 1.93 0.06
N ILE A 81 -8.79 2.81 -0.56
CA ILE A 81 -8.61 3.19 -1.97
C ILE A 81 -7.21 3.80 -2.18
N CYS A 82 -6.83 4.76 -1.32
CA CYS A 82 -5.50 5.35 -1.36
C CYS A 82 -4.39 4.31 -1.20
N CYS A 83 -4.53 3.31 -0.31
CA CYS A 83 -3.56 2.23 -0.16
C CYS A 83 -3.34 1.44 -1.45
N PHE A 84 -4.42 1.02 -2.13
CA PHE A 84 -4.29 0.27 -3.37
C PHE A 84 -3.62 1.08 -4.48
N LEU A 85 -3.96 2.37 -4.59
CA LEU A 85 -3.34 3.28 -5.55
C LEU A 85 -1.87 3.54 -5.24
N CYS A 86 -1.50 3.66 -3.95
CA CYS A 86 -0.12 3.82 -3.51
C CYS A 86 0.77 2.65 -3.95
N SER A 87 0.26 1.42 -3.97
CA SER A 87 1.01 0.25 -4.45
C SER A 87 1.40 0.36 -5.94
N LEU A 88 0.66 1.12 -6.76
CA LEU A 88 1.00 1.34 -8.16
C LEU A 88 2.25 2.20 -8.33
N LEU A 89 2.54 3.08 -7.37
CA LEU A 89 3.71 3.97 -7.40
C LEU A 89 5.04 3.21 -7.27
N PHE A 90 5.00 1.93 -6.87
CA PHE A 90 6.16 1.05 -6.83
C PHE A 90 6.47 0.36 -8.17
N ILE A 91 5.54 0.38 -9.13
CA ILE A 91 5.68 -0.29 -10.43
C ILE A 91 6.15 0.76 -11.46
N GLY A 92 7.21 0.44 -12.22
CA GLY A 92 7.78 1.32 -13.24
C GLY A 92 9.22 1.78 -12.95
N HIS A 93 9.78 2.55 -13.88
CA HIS A 93 11.18 2.95 -13.83
C HIS A 93 11.42 3.97 -12.69
N PRO A 94 12.44 3.77 -11.84
CA PRO A 94 12.73 4.70 -10.76
C PRO A 94 13.23 6.03 -11.33
N ASN A 95 12.37 7.05 -11.24
CA ASN A 95 12.67 8.47 -11.30
C ASN A 95 12.94 9.02 -9.88
N SER A 96 13.57 10.19 -9.73
CA SER A 96 13.88 10.77 -8.41
C SER A 96 12.64 10.92 -7.51
N ALA A 97 11.48 11.23 -8.10
CA ALA A 97 10.20 11.27 -7.39
C ALA A 97 9.78 9.90 -6.86
N THR A 98 9.83 8.86 -7.69
CA THR A 98 9.52 7.46 -7.28
C THR A 98 10.53 6.90 -6.29
N CYS A 99 11.80 7.31 -6.30
CA CYS A 99 12.78 6.84 -5.32
C CYS A 99 12.46 7.34 -3.90
N ILE A 100 12.07 8.61 -3.77
CA ILE A 100 11.61 9.17 -2.49
C ILE A 100 10.26 8.56 -2.11
N LEU A 101 9.36 8.43 -3.08
CA LEU A 101 8.05 7.80 -2.86
C LEU A 101 8.19 6.37 -2.37
N GLN A 102 9.05 5.53 -2.95
CA GLN A 102 9.21 4.12 -2.54
C GLN A 102 9.56 3.99 -1.05
N GLN A 103 10.45 4.85 -0.54
CA GLN A 103 10.82 4.85 0.88
C GLN A 103 9.65 5.27 1.78
N ILE A 104 8.86 6.25 1.33
CA ILE A 104 7.66 6.70 2.03
C ILE A 104 6.55 5.65 1.95
N THR A 105 6.31 5.07 0.78
CA THR A 105 5.20 4.15 0.55
C THR A 105 5.42 2.82 1.27
N PHE A 106 6.65 2.36 1.51
CA PHE A 106 6.86 1.17 2.33
C PHE A 106 6.42 1.39 3.79
N GLY A 107 6.82 2.53 4.36
CA GLY A 107 6.38 2.94 5.69
C GLY A 107 4.89 3.24 5.75
N VAL A 108 4.38 4.03 4.80
CA VAL A 108 2.98 4.48 4.76
C VAL A 108 2.03 3.32 4.45
N ALA A 109 2.34 2.44 3.50
CA ALA A 109 1.49 1.28 3.23
C ALA A 109 1.41 0.37 4.46
N PHE A 110 2.54 0.12 5.15
CA PHE A 110 2.55 -0.67 6.37
C PHE A 110 1.78 0.02 7.51
N THR A 111 2.03 1.31 7.76
CA THR A 111 1.33 2.07 8.80
C THR A 111 -0.16 2.15 8.52
N VAL A 112 -0.59 2.45 7.29
CA VAL A 112 -2.02 2.55 6.96
C VAL A 112 -2.69 1.17 7.02
N ALA A 113 -2.03 0.10 6.57
CA ALA A 113 -2.56 -1.26 6.74
C ALA A 113 -2.78 -1.59 8.22
N VAL A 114 -1.78 -1.37 9.07
CA VAL A 114 -1.86 -1.61 10.52
C VAL A 114 -2.92 -0.73 11.18
N SER A 115 -2.96 0.57 10.87
CA SER A 115 -3.96 1.51 11.40
C SER A 115 -5.39 1.15 10.97
N THR A 116 -5.58 0.69 9.73
CA THR A 116 -6.90 0.29 9.22
C THR A 116 -7.39 -1.00 9.88
N VAL A 117 -6.51 -1.99 10.05
CA VAL A 117 -6.84 -3.22 10.80
C VAL A 117 -7.18 -2.88 12.25
N LEU A 118 -6.37 -2.05 12.89
CA LEU A 118 -6.60 -1.62 14.27
C LEU A 118 -7.93 -0.88 14.42
N ALA A 119 -8.24 0.06 13.52
CA ALA A 119 -9.51 0.79 13.52
C ALA A 119 -10.72 -0.14 13.37
N LYS A 120 -10.63 -1.14 12.49
CA LYS A 120 -11.68 -2.16 12.31
C LYS A 120 -11.86 -3.00 13.57
N THR A 121 -10.77 -3.45 14.19
CA THR A 121 -10.80 -4.23 15.44
C THR A 121 -11.39 -3.44 16.60
N VAL A 122 -11.00 -2.17 16.76
CA VAL A 122 -11.55 -1.28 17.80
C VAL A 122 -13.04 -1.05 17.60
N THR A 123 -13.49 -0.83 16.36
CA THR A 123 -14.92 -0.66 16.05
C THR A 123 -15.73 -1.91 16.39
N VAL A 124 -15.20 -3.10 16.09
CA VAL A 124 -15.84 -4.37 16.44
C VAL A 124 -15.87 -4.58 17.96
N LEU A 125 -14.76 -4.31 18.66
CA LEU A 125 -14.71 -4.36 20.12
C LEU A 125 -15.72 -3.39 20.75
N LEU A 126 -15.79 -2.15 20.27
CA LEU A 126 -16.73 -1.16 20.77
C LEU A 126 -18.17 -1.65 20.56
N ALA A 127 -18.48 -2.19 19.38
CA ALA A 127 -19.79 -2.78 19.11
C ALA A 127 -20.12 -3.86 20.13
N PHE A 128 -19.22 -4.84 20.35
CA PHE A 128 -19.44 -5.90 21.34
C PHE A 128 -19.53 -5.38 22.79
N THR A 129 -18.78 -4.35 23.18
CA THR A 129 -18.92 -3.75 24.52
C THR A 129 -20.25 -3.03 24.70
N VAL A 130 -20.81 -2.48 23.63
CA VAL A 130 -22.13 -1.81 23.64
C VAL A 130 -23.28 -2.82 23.58
N THR A 131 -23.15 -3.93 22.84
CA THR A 131 -24.15 -5.01 22.81
C THR A 131 -24.02 -6.02 23.93
N ALA A 132 -22.90 -6.06 24.67
CA ALA A 132 -22.80 -6.89 25.87
C ALA A 132 -23.87 -6.42 26.87
N PRO A 133 -24.92 -7.23 27.14
CA PRO A 133 -25.93 -6.83 28.09
C PRO A 133 -25.24 -6.70 29.44
N GLY A 134 -25.24 -5.50 30.00
CA GLY A 134 -24.78 -5.29 31.37
C GLY A 134 -25.48 -6.33 32.25
N LYS A 135 -24.70 -7.23 32.85
CA LYS A 135 -25.15 -8.01 34.01
C LYS A 135 -25.44 -6.97 35.08
N LYS A 136 -26.69 -6.50 35.12
CA LYS A 136 -27.24 -5.70 36.22
C LYS A 136 -27.33 -6.66 37.41
N THR A 137 -26.28 -6.68 38.23
CA THR A 137 -26.38 -7.02 39.65
C THR A 137 -27.19 -5.94 40.36
#